data_AF-A0AAV9JDJ0-F1
#
_entry.id   AF-A0AAV9JDJ0-F1
#
_cell.length_a   1.000
_cell.length_b   1.000
_cell.length_c   1.000
_cell.angle_alpha   90.00
_cell.angle_beta   90.00
_cell.angle_gamma   90.00
#
_symmetry.space_group_name_H-M   'P 1'
#
loop_
_entity.id
_entity.type
_entity.pdbx_description
1 polymer ?
#
loop_
_entity_poly.entity_id
_entity_poly.type
_entity_poly.pdbx_seq_one_letter_code
_entity_poly.pdbx_strand_id
1 'polypeptide(L)'
;MAAMMPPRALIRAIHHLPRRKLTLHQCAARTVATYTSPHQAAQLSILPTTVDANSQAYQDNASSMSSLIQKLSHLHAEAAKGGSEKARQKHIDRGKMLVRDRVTALIDPGSSFLELSALAGHEVYPGDYVPSAGMVTGIGSVEGVMCMIVANDSTVKGGTYYPITVRKHLRAQEIAEQNRLPCIYLVDSGGANLPHQADVFPDRDHFGRIFYNQARMSGAGIPQISVVMGPCTAGGAYVPSMSDESIIVQEQGTVFLAGPPLVKAATGEEVSAEELGGGKLHSEVSGVTDYLAVDDAHALILARRCISNLNYPTTNTTTTAKPDWAEPLYDPSELDRGIMPTNPKQTLNMHEILAHVVDGSVFSEFKPLYGSTLITGFATIYGHPVGIIANNGILFSESSLKGAHFIQLCCQRKIPLVFLQNISGFMVGKDAERGGIAKNGAKLVTAVACAEVPKFTVLVGSSAGAGNYGMCGRAYSPRFLWSWPTAKTSVMGAEQLTAVMEAVGRKVDPDLRDRIERESDVLFATARLWDDGVIPPSHTRRVLGMGLQAAMGGSVEARETRFGVFRM
;
A
#
# COMPACT_ATOMS: atom_id res chain seq x y z
N MET A 1 26.13 -3.84 83.63
CA MET A 1 25.73 -2.91 84.70
C MET A 1 25.01 -1.75 84.02
N ALA A 2 23.69 -1.58 84.19
CA ALA A 2 23.00 -1.07 85.39
C ALA A 2 23.23 0.45 85.58
N ALA A 3 22.25 1.29 85.88
CA ALA A 3 20.78 1.13 85.82
C ALA A 3 20.08 2.52 85.84
N MET A 4 18.85 2.54 85.35
CA MET A 4 17.71 3.43 85.66
C MET A 4 17.89 4.73 86.50
N MET A 5 17.39 5.83 85.91
CA MET A 5 16.63 6.97 86.50
C MET A 5 15.63 6.62 87.65
N PRO A 6 14.93 7.58 88.32
CA PRO A 6 14.99 9.08 88.35
C PRO A 6 15.16 9.60 89.82
N PRO A 7 14.28 10.34 90.56
CA PRO A 7 13.36 11.48 90.27
C PRO A 7 13.33 12.70 91.26
N ARG A 8 13.05 13.89 90.72
CA ARG A 8 12.13 14.98 91.20
C ARG A 8 12.23 15.59 92.64
N ALA A 9 12.40 16.92 92.69
CA ALA A 9 11.43 17.95 93.17
C ALA A 9 12.02 19.37 92.91
N LEU A 10 11.50 20.32 92.12
CA LEU A 10 10.16 20.96 91.98
C LEU A 10 9.91 22.07 93.01
N ILE A 11 9.94 23.37 92.59
CA ILE A 11 8.91 24.42 92.88
C ILE A 11 9.23 25.81 92.24
N ARG A 12 8.23 26.33 91.50
CA ARG A 12 7.83 27.74 91.18
C ARG A 12 8.84 28.84 90.84
N ALA A 13 8.64 29.42 89.65
CA ALA A 13 8.00 30.75 89.51
C ALA A 13 7.15 30.79 88.22
N ILE A 14 6.06 31.57 88.19
CA ILE A 14 5.10 31.65 87.07
C ILE A 14 5.02 33.10 86.60
N HIS A 15 5.18 33.38 85.31
CA HIS A 15 4.44 34.44 84.62
C HIS A 15 4.47 34.22 83.08
N HIS A 16 3.35 34.58 82.43
CA HIS A 16 3.08 34.60 80.99
C HIS A 16 2.88 33.26 80.22
N LEU A 17 1.65 33.13 79.71
CA LEU A 17 1.12 32.21 78.69
C LEU A 17 0.08 33.04 77.87
N PRO A 18 -0.36 32.66 76.65
CA PRO A 18 -0.45 31.27 76.19
C PRO A 18 -0.07 30.92 74.71
N ARG A 19 0.42 29.67 74.59
CA ARG A 19 0.12 28.64 73.57
C ARG A 19 0.51 28.81 72.08
N ARG A 20 1.38 27.85 71.70
CA ARG A 20 1.38 27.01 70.47
C ARG A 20 1.70 27.68 69.12
N LYS A 21 2.75 27.13 68.49
CA LYS A 21 2.57 26.20 67.35
C LYS A 21 3.69 25.16 67.33
N LEU A 22 3.37 23.94 66.87
CA LEU A 22 4.37 22.91 66.62
C LEU A 22 5.23 23.32 65.43
N THR A 23 6.55 23.18 65.54
CA THR A 23 7.43 23.09 64.36
C THR A 23 7.29 21.71 63.73
N LEU A 24 6.12 21.45 63.14
CA LEU A 24 6.03 20.48 62.05
C LEU A 24 6.96 21.00 60.95
N HIS A 25 8.03 20.28 60.67
CA HIS A 25 8.69 20.39 59.38
C HIS A 25 7.69 19.90 58.33
N GLN A 26 6.87 20.82 57.82
CA GLN A 26 6.18 20.62 56.55
C GLN A 26 7.27 20.52 55.49
N CYS A 27 7.72 19.28 55.24
CA CYS A 27 8.27 18.93 53.96
C CYS A 27 7.22 19.34 52.93
N ALA A 28 7.48 20.42 52.20
CA ALA A 28 6.62 20.90 51.15
C ALA A 28 6.75 19.95 49.95
N ALA A 29 6.16 18.75 50.11
CA ALA A 29 5.91 17.83 49.03
C ALA A 29 5.18 18.63 47.95
N ARG A 30 5.79 18.75 46.77
CA ARG A 30 5.22 19.48 45.63
C ARG A 30 4.00 18.69 45.15
N THR A 31 2.84 18.94 45.73
CA THR A 31 1.58 18.21 45.46
C THR A 31 1.13 18.28 44.00
N VAL A 32 1.62 19.23 43.22
CA VAL A 32 1.38 19.32 41.78
C VAL A 32 2.13 18.24 40.98
N ALA A 33 3.24 17.70 41.50
CA ALA A 33 4.12 16.76 40.78
C ALA A 33 3.50 15.35 40.57
N THR A 34 2.36 15.06 41.18
CA THR A 34 1.67 13.75 41.07
C THR A 34 0.53 13.73 40.05
N TYR A 35 0.24 14.84 39.37
CA TYR A 35 -0.91 14.97 38.45
C TYR A 35 -0.60 14.73 36.96
N THR A 36 0.62 14.27 36.63
CA THR A 36 1.05 13.97 35.26
C THR A 36 1.50 12.51 35.14
N SER A 37 0.56 11.57 35.28
CA SER A 37 0.77 10.15 34.97
C SER A 37 0.83 9.94 33.45
N PRO A 38 1.59 8.94 32.95
CA PRO A 38 1.64 8.63 31.51
C PRO A 38 0.27 8.36 30.88
N HIS A 39 -0.67 7.78 31.64
CA HIS A 39 -2.03 7.50 31.19
C HIS A 39 -2.80 8.77 30.76
N GLN A 40 -2.57 9.90 31.43
CA GLN A 40 -3.26 11.16 31.11
C GLN A 40 -2.83 11.75 29.76
N ALA A 41 -1.61 11.46 29.27
CA ALA A 41 -1.17 11.89 27.94
C ALA A 41 -1.99 11.21 26.82
N ALA A 42 -2.29 9.91 26.99
CA ALA A 42 -3.14 9.17 26.06
C ALA A 42 -4.60 9.66 26.11
N GLN A 43 -5.16 9.88 27.30
CA GLN A 43 -6.54 10.39 27.44
C GLN A 43 -6.77 11.76 26.79
N LEU A 44 -5.77 12.64 26.76
CA LEU A 44 -5.83 13.93 26.05
C LEU A 44 -5.81 13.79 24.51
N SER A 45 -5.44 12.61 24.00
CA SER A 45 -5.30 12.32 22.56
C SER A 45 -6.39 11.39 22.02
N ILE A 46 -7.36 10.96 22.83
CA ILE A 46 -8.50 10.17 22.33
C ILE A 46 -9.38 11.08 21.48
N LEU A 47 -9.59 10.70 20.21
CA LEU A 47 -10.49 11.40 19.31
C LEU A 47 -11.95 11.07 19.67
N PRO A 48 -12.81 12.06 19.97
CA PRO A 48 -14.24 11.83 20.08
C PRO A 48 -14.89 11.76 18.69
N THR A 49 -15.84 10.85 18.48
CA THR A 49 -16.77 10.97 17.36
C THR A 49 -17.91 11.94 17.65
N THR A 50 -18.35 12.66 16.62
CA THR A 50 -19.50 13.58 16.65
C THR A 50 -20.62 13.15 15.68
N VAL A 51 -20.49 11.96 15.09
CA VAL A 51 -21.37 11.48 14.02
C VAL A 51 -22.71 10.99 14.61
N ASP A 52 -23.81 11.60 14.16
CA ASP A 52 -25.15 11.07 14.42
C ASP A 52 -25.56 10.09 13.32
N ALA A 53 -25.51 8.80 13.65
CA ALA A 53 -25.91 7.70 12.78
C ALA A 53 -27.42 7.73 12.39
N ASN A 54 -28.26 8.49 13.11
CA ASN A 54 -29.68 8.67 12.80
C ASN A 54 -29.94 9.86 11.87
N SER A 55 -28.93 10.69 11.60
CA SER A 55 -29.07 11.84 10.72
C SER A 55 -29.33 11.42 9.27
N GLN A 56 -30.17 12.18 8.56
CA GLN A 56 -30.46 11.91 7.14
C GLN A 56 -29.19 11.88 6.29
N ALA A 57 -28.24 12.79 6.55
CA ALA A 57 -26.97 12.83 5.83
C ALA A 57 -26.16 11.53 5.99
N TYR A 58 -26.12 10.95 7.20
CA TYR A 58 -25.46 9.67 7.45
C TYR A 58 -26.15 8.52 6.68
N GLN A 59 -27.48 8.50 6.64
CA GLN A 59 -28.26 7.49 5.93
C GLN A 59 -28.11 7.61 4.39
N ASP A 60 -28.12 8.82 3.85
CA ASP A 60 -27.91 9.12 2.43
C ASP A 60 -26.50 8.70 1.97
N ASN A 61 -25.49 9.00 2.79
CA ASN A 61 -24.11 8.58 2.58
C ASN A 61 -23.98 7.05 2.60
N ALA A 62 -24.60 6.37 3.59
CA ALA A 62 -24.57 4.91 3.69
C ALA A 62 -25.23 4.21 2.50
N SER A 63 -26.38 4.70 2.05
CA SER A 63 -27.05 4.19 0.84
C SER A 63 -26.16 4.35 -0.41
N SER A 64 -25.57 5.53 -0.56
CA SER A 64 -24.69 5.87 -1.69
C SER A 64 -23.40 5.05 -1.70
N MET A 65 -22.73 4.93 -0.55
CA MET A 65 -21.48 4.17 -0.40
C MET A 65 -21.72 2.67 -0.57
N SER A 66 -22.81 2.13 -0.03
CA SER A 66 -23.21 0.73 -0.24
C SER A 66 -23.34 0.39 -1.73
N SER A 67 -23.92 1.28 -2.54
CA SER A 67 -24.03 1.09 -3.99
C SER A 67 -22.65 1.01 -4.68
N LEU A 68 -21.71 1.88 -4.29
CA LEU A 68 -20.33 1.87 -4.80
C LEU A 68 -19.56 0.61 -4.37
N ILE A 69 -19.69 0.19 -3.11
CA ILE A 69 -19.07 -1.02 -2.58
C ILE A 69 -19.63 -2.27 -3.27
N GLN A 70 -20.94 -2.34 -3.53
CA GLN A 70 -21.57 -3.43 -4.28
C GLN A 70 -21.06 -3.48 -5.73
N LYS A 71 -20.98 -2.33 -6.43
CA LYS A 71 -20.40 -2.24 -7.77
C LYS A 71 -18.94 -2.73 -7.79
N LEU A 72 -18.13 -2.29 -6.83
CA LEU A 72 -16.72 -2.70 -6.72
C LEU A 72 -16.60 -4.21 -6.43
N SER A 73 -17.42 -4.73 -5.52
CA SER A 73 -17.43 -6.16 -5.16
C SER A 73 -17.82 -7.04 -6.34
N HIS A 74 -18.80 -6.62 -7.14
CA HIS A 74 -19.17 -7.29 -8.38
C HIS A 74 -18.01 -7.28 -9.39
N LEU A 75 -17.36 -6.12 -9.62
CA LEU A 75 -16.21 -6.02 -10.52
C LEU A 75 -15.02 -6.87 -10.06
N HIS A 76 -14.75 -6.93 -8.76
CA HIS A 76 -13.73 -7.82 -8.18
C HIS A 76 -14.10 -9.30 -8.40
N ALA A 77 -15.36 -9.69 -8.21
CA ALA A 77 -15.82 -11.05 -8.46
C ALA A 77 -15.72 -11.46 -9.94
N GLU A 78 -16.09 -10.57 -10.88
CA GLU A 78 -15.93 -10.83 -12.32
C GLU A 78 -14.46 -10.86 -12.76
N ALA A 79 -13.61 -10.00 -12.20
CA ALA A 79 -12.17 -10.03 -12.46
C ALA A 79 -11.50 -11.28 -11.87
N ALA A 80 -11.98 -11.76 -10.71
CA ALA A 80 -11.46 -12.93 -10.03
C ALA A 80 -11.74 -14.24 -10.80
N LYS A 81 -12.75 -14.26 -11.68
CA LYS A 81 -13.03 -15.41 -12.56
C LYS A 81 -11.94 -15.68 -13.58
N GLY A 82 -11.09 -14.70 -13.93
CA GLY A 82 -10.09 -14.82 -14.99
C GLY A 82 -10.69 -14.77 -16.39
N GLY A 83 -10.23 -15.64 -17.28
CA GLY A 83 -10.68 -15.76 -18.67
C GLY A 83 -12.11 -16.29 -18.83
N SER A 84 -12.54 -16.46 -20.08
CA SER A 84 -13.87 -17.01 -20.40
C SER A 84 -14.00 -18.47 -19.95
N GLU A 85 -15.22 -18.92 -19.67
CA GLU A 85 -15.49 -20.28 -19.18
C GLU A 85 -14.79 -21.36 -20.01
N LYS A 86 -14.87 -21.25 -21.34
CA LYS A 86 -14.21 -22.15 -22.28
C LYS A 86 -12.68 -22.19 -22.13
N ALA A 87 -12.05 -21.07 -21.79
CA ALA A 87 -10.60 -21.00 -21.54
C ALA A 87 -10.22 -21.64 -20.21
N ARG A 88 -11.06 -21.47 -19.17
CA ARG A 88 -10.86 -22.06 -17.84
C ARG A 88 -11.06 -23.56 -17.85
N GLN A 89 -12.15 -24.05 -18.45
CA GLN A 89 -12.38 -25.47 -18.63
C GLN A 89 -11.22 -26.12 -19.39
N LYS A 90 -10.80 -25.53 -20.52
CA LYS A 90 -9.63 -26.00 -21.29
C LYS A 90 -8.31 -26.01 -20.48
N HIS A 91 -8.17 -25.16 -19.47
CA HIS A 91 -7.01 -25.15 -18.57
C HIS A 91 -7.10 -26.28 -17.54
N ILE A 92 -8.28 -26.49 -16.95
CA ILE A 92 -8.56 -27.60 -16.02
C ILE A 92 -8.47 -28.97 -16.72
N ASP A 93 -8.98 -29.09 -17.95
CA ASP A 93 -8.91 -30.30 -18.80
C ASP A 93 -7.46 -30.73 -19.11
N ARG A 94 -6.48 -29.84 -18.89
CA ARG A 94 -5.05 -30.11 -19.02
C ARG A 94 -4.38 -30.52 -17.69
N GLY A 95 -5.16 -30.75 -16.64
CA GLY A 95 -4.66 -31.10 -15.30
C GLY A 95 -4.12 -29.90 -14.49
N LYS A 96 -4.33 -28.67 -14.96
CA LYS A 96 -3.71 -27.46 -14.37
C LYS A 96 -4.63 -26.78 -13.36
N MET A 97 -4.05 -26.33 -12.24
CA MET A 97 -4.72 -25.47 -11.26
C MET A 97 -4.93 -24.06 -11.83
N LEU A 98 -6.04 -23.39 -11.51
CA LEU A 98 -6.21 -21.98 -11.88
C LEU A 98 -5.27 -21.09 -11.07
N VAL A 99 -4.95 -19.91 -11.60
CA VAL A 99 -3.96 -18.98 -11.00
C VAL A 99 -4.25 -18.64 -9.53
N ARG A 100 -5.53 -18.47 -9.17
CA ARG A 100 -5.95 -18.15 -7.79
C ARG A 100 -5.92 -19.36 -6.87
N ASP A 101 -6.16 -20.56 -7.39
CA ASP A 101 -6.03 -21.81 -6.64
C ASP A 101 -4.55 -22.06 -6.31
N ARG A 102 -3.65 -21.79 -7.28
CA ARG A 102 -2.19 -21.87 -7.08
C ARG A 102 -1.73 -20.91 -5.98
N VAL A 103 -2.16 -19.65 -6.02
CA VAL A 103 -1.86 -18.67 -4.95
C VAL A 103 -2.41 -19.13 -3.60
N THR A 104 -3.65 -19.64 -3.56
CA THR A 104 -4.30 -20.12 -2.33
C THR A 104 -3.60 -21.32 -1.72
N ALA A 105 -3.09 -22.24 -2.54
CA ALA A 105 -2.32 -23.40 -2.10
C ALA A 105 -0.85 -23.08 -1.75
N LEU A 106 -0.30 -21.98 -2.28
CA LEU A 106 1.06 -21.52 -1.98
C LEU A 106 1.15 -20.84 -0.62
N ILE A 107 0.21 -19.95 -0.29
CA ILE A 107 0.23 -19.16 0.95
C ILE A 107 -0.09 -20.01 2.19
N ASP A 108 0.39 -19.55 3.35
CA ASP A 108 0.18 -20.23 4.63
C ASP A 108 -1.32 -20.29 4.99
N PRO A 109 -1.85 -21.47 5.38
CA PRO A 109 -3.25 -21.62 5.77
C PRO A 109 -3.67 -20.64 6.87
N GLY A 110 -4.77 -19.92 6.64
CA GLY A 110 -5.29 -18.90 7.57
C GLY A 110 -4.56 -17.55 7.51
N SER A 111 -3.51 -17.39 6.70
CA SER A 111 -2.90 -16.08 6.44
C SER A 111 -3.76 -15.22 5.51
N SER A 112 -3.51 -13.91 5.51
CA SER A 112 -4.16 -12.96 4.60
C SER A 112 -3.31 -12.72 3.36
N PHE A 113 -3.96 -12.60 2.19
CA PHE A 113 -3.32 -12.19 0.93
C PHE A 113 -3.72 -10.75 0.58
N LEU A 114 -2.73 -9.86 0.46
CA LEU A 114 -2.91 -8.50 -0.02
C LEU A 114 -2.76 -8.48 -1.55
N GLU A 115 -3.87 -8.71 -2.26
CA GLU A 115 -3.90 -8.58 -3.71
C GLU A 115 -3.73 -7.12 -4.15
N LEU A 116 -2.96 -6.93 -5.23
CA LEU A 116 -2.60 -5.62 -5.80
C LEU A 116 -3.21 -5.46 -7.20
N SER A 117 -3.84 -4.31 -7.43
CA SER A 117 -4.41 -3.88 -8.71
C SER A 117 -5.28 -4.96 -9.40
N ALA A 118 -6.24 -5.52 -8.65
CA ALA A 118 -7.16 -6.56 -9.13
C ALA A 118 -7.99 -6.11 -10.36
N LEU A 119 -8.26 -4.81 -10.49
CA LEU A 119 -9.00 -4.22 -11.62
C LEU A 119 -8.12 -3.67 -12.75
N ALA A 120 -6.81 -3.94 -12.72
CA ALA A 120 -5.91 -3.59 -13.83
C ALA A 120 -6.45 -4.09 -15.18
N GLY A 121 -6.38 -3.26 -16.22
CA GLY A 121 -6.87 -3.60 -17.57
C GLY A 121 -8.38 -3.44 -17.79
N HIS A 122 -9.18 -3.16 -16.76
CA HIS A 122 -10.63 -2.93 -16.89
C HIS A 122 -10.92 -1.74 -17.84
N GLU A 123 -11.64 -2.01 -18.93
CA GLU A 123 -11.97 -1.03 -19.98
C GLU A 123 -10.76 -0.25 -20.54
N VAL A 124 -9.58 -0.88 -20.56
CA VAL A 124 -8.36 -0.28 -21.14
C VAL A 124 -8.23 -0.57 -22.64
N TYR A 125 -8.58 -1.79 -23.09
CA TYR A 125 -8.41 -2.23 -24.47
C TYR A 125 -9.76 -2.42 -25.17
N PRO A 126 -10.07 -1.64 -26.23
CA PRO A 126 -11.32 -1.78 -26.97
C PRO A 126 -11.49 -3.20 -27.56
N GLY A 127 -12.59 -3.87 -27.21
CA GLY A 127 -12.90 -5.22 -27.68
C GLY A 127 -12.16 -6.36 -26.96
N ASP A 128 -11.22 -6.06 -26.06
CA ASP A 128 -10.39 -7.05 -25.37
C ASP A 128 -10.65 -7.07 -23.85
N TYR A 129 -11.21 -8.17 -23.37
CA TYR A 129 -11.37 -8.42 -21.94
C TYR A 129 -10.08 -8.98 -21.34
N VAL A 130 -9.36 -8.16 -20.56
CA VAL A 130 -8.08 -8.48 -19.92
C VAL A 130 -8.16 -8.23 -18.40
N PRO A 131 -8.99 -8.99 -17.65
CA PRO A 131 -9.18 -8.79 -16.22
C PRO A 131 -7.89 -9.01 -15.44
N SER A 132 -7.71 -8.25 -14.34
CA SER A 132 -6.49 -8.27 -13.52
C SER A 132 -5.19 -8.05 -14.33
N ALA A 133 -5.25 -7.50 -15.54
CA ALA A 133 -4.16 -7.46 -16.53
C ALA A 133 -3.60 -8.85 -16.92
N GLY A 134 -4.35 -9.94 -16.76
CA GLY A 134 -3.87 -11.30 -17.04
C GLY A 134 -2.86 -11.84 -16.02
N MET A 135 -2.83 -11.28 -14.81
CA MET A 135 -2.01 -11.78 -13.70
C MET A 135 -2.57 -11.42 -12.33
N VAL A 136 -2.36 -12.31 -11.36
CA VAL A 136 -2.56 -12.04 -9.94
C VAL A 136 -1.22 -11.61 -9.35
N THR A 137 -1.20 -10.50 -8.64
CA THR A 137 -0.03 -10.01 -7.92
C THR A 137 -0.42 -9.66 -6.50
N GLY A 138 0.40 -9.97 -5.51
CA GLY A 138 0.09 -9.61 -4.13
C GLY A 138 1.09 -10.14 -3.12
N ILE A 139 0.86 -9.80 -1.85
CA ILE A 139 1.75 -10.18 -0.75
C ILE A 139 1.03 -11.20 0.13
N GLY A 140 1.69 -12.33 0.42
CA GLY A 140 1.19 -13.37 1.31
C GLY A 140 2.33 -13.96 2.15
N SER A 141 1.96 -14.61 3.25
CA SER A 141 2.92 -15.40 4.05
C SER A 141 3.15 -16.75 3.37
N VAL A 142 4.40 -17.15 3.23
CA VAL A 142 4.82 -18.48 2.78
C VAL A 142 5.91 -18.96 3.73
N GLU A 143 5.69 -20.07 4.43
CA GLU A 143 6.58 -20.57 5.49
C GLU A 143 6.94 -19.50 6.54
N GLY A 144 5.97 -18.64 6.90
CA GLY A 144 6.15 -17.53 7.84
C GLY A 144 6.92 -16.32 7.29
N VAL A 145 7.26 -16.31 5.99
CA VAL A 145 7.96 -15.21 5.31
C VAL A 145 6.99 -14.46 4.39
N MET A 146 6.96 -13.12 4.52
CA MET A 146 6.14 -12.26 3.65
C MET A 146 6.77 -12.18 2.25
N CYS A 147 6.12 -12.78 1.26
CA CYS A 147 6.63 -12.89 -0.12
C CYS A 147 5.77 -12.08 -1.09
N MET A 148 6.41 -11.50 -2.11
CA MET A 148 5.72 -10.97 -3.29
C MET A 148 5.43 -12.12 -4.25
N ILE A 149 4.16 -12.39 -4.52
CA ILE A 149 3.72 -13.43 -5.46
C ILE A 149 3.26 -12.75 -6.75
N VAL A 150 3.78 -13.21 -7.89
CA VAL A 150 3.42 -12.74 -9.24
C VAL A 150 3.06 -13.96 -10.08
N ALA A 151 1.78 -14.11 -10.40
CA ALA A 151 1.24 -15.32 -11.02
C ALA A 151 0.47 -15.00 -12.31
N ASN A 152 0.87 -15.61 -13.44
CA ASN A 152 0.20 -15.38 -14.72
C ASN A 152 -1.14 -16.12 -14.80
N ASP A 153 -2.15 -15.48 -15.38
CA ASP A 153 -3.43 -16.11 -15.72
C ASP A 153 -3.44 -16.50 -17.20
N SER A 154 -3.02 -17.74 -17.48
CA SER A 154 -3.05 -18.35 -18.82
C SER A 154 -4.46 -18.41 -19.44
N THR A 155 -5.53 -18.31 -18.66
CA THR A 155 -6.91 -18.30 -19.17
C THR A 155 -7.27 -16.95 -19.80
N VAL A 156 -6.61 -15.86 -19.36
CA VAL A 156 -6.77 -14.51 -19.93
C VAL A 156 -5.85 -14.36 -21.13
N LYS A 157 -6.41 -14.50 -22.34
CA LYS A 157 -5.70 -14.27 -23.61
C LYS A 157 -4.38 -15.07 -23.73
N GLY A 158 -4.33 -16.27 -23.15
CA GLY A 158 -3.13 -17.13 -23.14
C GLY A 158 -2.04 -16.68 -22.16
N GLY A 159 -2.36 -15.84 -21.17
CA GLY A 159 -1.38 -15.24 -20.25
C GLY A 159 -0.45 -14.25 -20.95
N THR A 160 -0.86 -13.70 -22.10
CA THR A 160 0.01 -12.80 -22.89
C THR A 160 0.16 -11.43 -22.26
N TYR A 161 1.36 -10.86 -22.33
CA TYR A 161 1.67 -9.55 -21.75
C TYR A 161 1.14 -8.42 -22.63
N TYR A 162 0.08 -7.76 -22.16
CA TYR A 162 -0.34 -6.44 -22.63
C TYR A 162 0.51 -5.35 -21.97
N PRO A 163 0.51 -4.09 -22.47
CA PRO A 163 1.22 -2.98 -21.84
C PRO A 163 0.92 -2.82 -20.34
N ILE A 164 -0.35 -3.00 -19.95
CA ILE A 164 -0.76 -2.93 -18.54
C ILE A 164 -0.28 -4.13 -17.71
N THR A 165 -0.10 -5.30 -18.33
CA THR A 165 0.48 -6.51 -17.71
C THR A 165 1.95 -6.28 -17.36
N VAL A 166 2.71 -5.66 -18.27
CA VAL A 166 4.10 -5.25 -18.00
C VAL A 166 4.14 -4.28 -16.82
N ARG A 167 3.33 -3.21 -16.87
CA ARG A 167 3.25 -2.22 -15.79
C ARG A 167 2.88 -2.82 -14.44
N LYS A 168 1.98 -3.82 -14.41
CA LYS A 168 1.59 -4.54 -13.19
C LYS A 168 2.72 -5.43 -12.65
N HIS A 169 3.42 -6.17 -13.52
CA HIS A 169 4.60 -6.94 -13.12
C HIS A 169 5.69 -6.02 -12.52
N LEU A 170 6.01 -4.92 -13.21
CA LEU A 170 7.03 -3.98 -12.74
C LEU A 170 6.65 -3.28 -11.43
N ARG A 171 5.36 -2.96 -11.21
CA ARG A 171 4.91 -2.42 -9.92
C ARG A 171 5.02 -3.44 -8.78
N ALA A 172 4.73 -4.72 -9.04
CA ALA A 172 4.94 -5.78 -8.06
C ALA A 172 6.42 -5.92 -7.68
N GLN A 173 7.34 -5.84 -8.65
CA GLN A 173 8.78 -5.82 -8.40
C GLN A 173 9.25 -4.55 -7.67
N GLU A 174 8.70 -3.37 -7.99
CA GLU A 174 9.02 -2.13 -7.27
C GLU A 174 8.65 -2.25 -5.78
N ILE A 175 7.47 -2.82 -5.48
CA ILE A 175 7.03 -3.11 -4.11
C ILE A 175 7.94 -4.14 -3.44
N ALA A 176 8.37 -5.18 -4.16
CA ALA A 176 9.30 -6.20 -3.63
C ALA A 176 10.70 -5.63 -3.34
N GLU A 177 11.28 -4.84 -4.25
CA GLU A 177 12.58 -4.18 -4.08
C GLU A 177 12.55 -3.21 -2.89
N GLN A 178 11.53 -2.34 -2.83
CA GLN A 178 11.43 -1.32 -1.79
C GLN A 178 11.26 -1.95 -0.39
N ASN A 179 10.41 -2.97 -0.27
CA ASN A 179 10.05 -3.60 1.01
C ASN A 179 10.84 -4.88 1.29
N ARG A 180 11.86 -5.22 0.48
CA ARG A 180 12.68 -6.43 0.56
C ARG A 180 11.85 -7.71 0.77
N LEU A 181 10.94 -7.98 -0.16
CA LEU A 181 10.11 -9.18 -0.15
C LEU A 181 10.69 -10.21 -1.14
N PRO A 182 10.95 -11.46 -0.74
CA PRO A 182 11.27 -12.53 -1.68
C PRO A 182 10.19 -12.64 -2.77
N CYS A 183 10.61 -12.81 -4.02
CA CYS A 183 9.72 -12.90 -5.17
C CYS A 183 9.43 -14.37 -5.51
N ILE A 184 8.16 -14.72 -5.71
CA ILE A 184 7.72 -16.01 -6.24
C ILE A 184 6.96 -15.79 -7.54
N TYR A 185 7.54 -16.21 -8.66
CA TYR A 185 6.98 -16.09 -10.00
C TYR A 185 6.29 -17.40 -10.41
N LEU A 186 4.96 -17.40 -10.49
CA LEU A 186 4.19 -18.54 -11.03
C LEU A 186 3.97 -18.31 -12.53
N VAL A 187 4.88 -18.83 -13.34
CA VAL A 187 5.05 -18.51 -14.76
C VAL A 187 4.19 -19.42 -15.63
N ASP A 188 3.29 -18.82 -16.40
CA ASP A 188 2.34 -19.51 -17.30
C ASP A 188 1.87 -18.55 -18.40
N SER A 189 2.74 -18.24 -19.36
CA SER A 189 2.56 -17.13 -20.31
C SER A 189 2.94 -17.48 -21.74
N GLY A 190 2.00 -17.25 -22.67
CA GLY A 190 2.23 -17.33 -24.11
C GLY A 190 3.14 -16.26 -24.72
N GLY A 191 3.76 -15.39 -23.91
CA GLY A 191 4.67 -14.33 -24.37
C GLY A 191 4.03 -12.94 -24.46
N ALA A 192 4.54 -12.08 -25.34
CA ALA A 192 4.05 -10.70 -25.51
C ALA A 192 2.78 -10.63 -26.37
N ASN A 193 1.92 -9.64 -26.11
CA ASN A 193 0.80 -9.32 -26.99
C ASN A 193 1.32 -8.60 -28.25
N LEU A 194 1.53 -9.36 -29.34
CA LEU A 194 2.16 -8.88 -30.57
C LEU A 194 1.52 -7.62 -31.19
N PRO A 195 0.18 -7.45 -31.23
CA PRO A 195 -0.44 -6.20 -31.73
C PRO A 195 0.01 -4.93 -30.98
N HIS A 196 0.32 -5.04 -29.69
CA HIS A 196 0.77 -3.92 -28.85
C HIS A 196 2.28 -3.95 -28.58
N GLN A 197 3.09 -4.66 -29.38
CA GLN A 197 4.52 -4.88 -29.09
C GLN A 197 5.33 -3.59 -28.85
N ALA A 198 4.97 -2.49 -29.52
CA ALA A 198 5.64 -1.20 -29.37
C ALA A 198 5.51 -0.62 -27.95
N ASP A 199 4.40 -0.92 -27.27
CA ASP A 199 4.08 -0.52 -25.89
C ASP A 199 4.39 -1.65 -24.87
N VAL A 200 5.08 -2.71 -25.31
CA VAL A 200 5.43 -3.89 -24.49
C VAL A 200 6.94 -4.16 -24.48
N PHE A 201 7.68 -3.83 -25.54
CA PHE A 201 9.08 -4.27 -25.71
C PHE A 201 10.17 -3.18 -25.55
N PRO A 202 10.14 -2.02 -26.24
CA PRO A 202 11.36 -1.23 -26.46
C PRO A 202 11.81 -0.23 -25.37
N ASP A 203 10.92 0.32 -24.54
CA ASP A 203 11.24 1.44 -23.63
C ASP A 203 11.81 0.98 -22.26
N ARG A 204 12.35 1.92 -21.48
CA ARG A 204 13.00 1.69 -20.18
C ARG A 204 12.17 0.86 -19.20
N ASP A 205 10.85 1.06 -19.21
CA ASP A 205 9.89 0.42 -18.30
C ASP A 205 8.98 -0.57 -19.05
N HIS A 206 9.49 -1.15 -20.14
CA HIS A 206 8.86 -2.25 -20.89
C HIS A 206 9.39 -3.61 -20.42
N PHE A 207 9.01 -4.70 -21.11
CA PHE A 207 9.16 -6.10 -20.65
C PHE A 207 10.59 -6.47 -20.22
N GLY A 208 11.63 -5.96 -20.90
CA GLY A 208 13.03 -6.18 -20.53
C GLY A 208 13.41 -5.68 -19.13
N ARG A 209 12.64 -4.74 -18.56
CA ARG A 209 12.86 -4.20 -17.21
C ARG A 209 12.61 -5.24 -16.11
N ILE A 210 11.80 -6.27 -16.38
CA ILE A 210 11.52 -7.37 -15.46
C ILE A 210 12.84 -8.06 -15.08
N PHE A 211 13.67 -8.38 -16.07
CA PHE A 211 14.94 -9.09 -15.90
C PHE A 211 16.00 -8.23 -15.21
N TYR A 212 16.07 -6.94 -15.57
CA TYR A 212 16.92 -5.96 -14.89
C TYR A 212 16.59 -5.85 -13.40
N ASN A 213 15.30 -5.82 -13.06
CA ASN A 213 14.86 -5.79 -11.67
C ASN A 213 15.18 -7.11 -10.95
N GLN A 214 14.91 -8.29 -11.54
CA GLN A 214 15.25 -9.60 -10.96
C GLN A 214 16.74 -9.69 -10.61
N ALA A 215 17.63 -9.41 -11.57
CA ALA A 215 19.08 -9.47 -11.36
C ALA A 215 19.57 -8.53 -10.26
N ARG A 216 18.95 -7.35 -10.13
CA ARG A 216 19.30 -6.38 -9.09
C ARG A 216 18.75 -6.75 -7.72
N MET A 217 17.56 -7.34 -7.66
CA MET A 217 16.97 -7.82 -6.40
C MET A 217 17.76 -9.02 -5.87
N SER A 218 18.07 -10.02 -6.71
CA SER A 218 18.98 -11.12 -6.39
C SER A 218 20.34 -10.60 -5.88
N GLY A 219 21.00 -9.71 -6.64
CA GLY A 219 22.26 -9.07 -6.24
C GLY A 219 22.18 -8.18 -4.98
N ALA A 220 20.98 -7.80 -4.53
CA ALA A 220 20.73 -7.09 -3.27
C ALA A 220 20.31 -8.03 -2.12
N GLY A 221 20.35 -9.35 -2.33
CA GLY A 221 19.94 -10.35 -1.34
C GLY A 221 18.42 -10.42 -1.12
N ILE A 222 17.63 -10.18 -2.17
CA ILE A 222 16.18 -10.36 -2.19
C ILE A 222 15.89 -11.58 -3.09
N PRO A 223 15.60 -12.78 -2.53
CA PRO A 223 15.53 -14.01 -3.29
C PRO A 223 14.46 -14.00 -4.40
N GLN A 224 14.80 -14.58 -5.53
CA GLN A 224 13.97 -14.71 -6.73
C GLN A 224 13.70 -16.20 -6.99
N ILE A 225 12.45 -16.65 -6.87
CA ILE A 225 12.06 -18.04 -7.12
C ILE A 225 11.08 -18.09 -8.29
N SER A 226 11.30 -18.99 -9.24
CA SER A 226 10.38 -19.24 -10.36
C SER A 226 9.77 -20.63 -10.32
N VAL A 227 8.51 -20.71 -10.73
CA VAL A 227 7.75 -21.95 -10.90
C VAL A 227 7.14 -21.93 -12.30
N VAL A 228 7.71 -22.69 -13.22
CA VAL A 228 7.27 -22.79 -14.61
C VAL A 228 6.15 -23.83 -14.71
N MET A 229 4.92 -23.33 -14.70
CA MET A 229 3.70 -24.13 -14.65
C MET A 229 2.97 -24.14 -16.02
N GLY A 230 3.67 -23.81 -17.09
CA GLY A 230 3.14 -23.74 -18.45
C GLY A 230 4.16 -23.19 -19.45
N PRO A 231 3.71 -22.66 -20.60
CA PRO A 231 4.59 -22.04 -21.58
C PRO A 231 5.37 -20.85 -21.01
N CYS A 232 6.63 -20.74 -21.43
CA CYS A 232 7.55 -19.67 -21.05
C CYS A 232 8.46 -19.35 -22.26
N THR A 233 7.92 -18.56 -23.21
CA THR A 233 8.50 -18.38 -24.55
C THR A 233 9.19 -17.02 -24.76
N ALA A 234 10.18 -17.01 -25.65
CA ALA A 234 10.94 -15.84 -26.08
C ALA A 234 11.54 -15.09 -24.88
N GLY A 235 11.33 -13.77 -24.77
CA GLY A 235 11.83 -13.01 -23.62
C GLY A 235 11.34 -13.55 -22.27
N GLY A 236 10.17 -14.19 -22.22
CA GLY A 236 9.63 -14.76 -20.98
C GLY A 236 10.56 -15.82 -20.35
N ALA A 237 11.33 -16.53 -21.17
CA ALA A 237 12.28 -17.55 -20.72
C ALA A 237 13.35 -17.03 -19.73
N TYR A 238 13.62 -15.72 -19.72
CA TYR A 238 14.54 -15.12 -18.76
C TYR A 238 13.97 -15.00 -17.35
N VAL A 239 12.64 -15.11 -17.12
CA VAL A 239 12.07 -15.11 -15.76
C VAL A 239 12.61 -16.28 -14.93
N PRO A 240 12.49 -17.56 -15.36
CA PRO A 240 13.13 -18.68 -14.68
C PRO A 240 14.67 -18.66 -14.84
N SER A 241 15.19 -18.37 -16.03
CA SER A 241 16.66 -18.41 -16.27
C SER A 241 17.47 -17.35 -15.51
N MET A 242 16.81 -16.40 -14.84
CA MET A 242 17.42 -15.37 -13.99
C MET A 242 16.81 -15.33 -12.57
N SER A 243 16.15 -16.42 -12.15
CA SER A 243 15.79 -16.66 -10.75
C SER A 243 16.92 -17.39 -10.03
N ASP A 244 16.98 -17.27 -8.70
CA ASP A 244 17.98 -17.92 -7.85
C ASP A 244 17.69 -19.42 -7.67
N GLU A 245 16.40 -19.80 -7.67
CA GLU A 245 15.93 -21.19 -7.76
C GLU A 245 14.74 -21.28 -8.73
N SER A 246 14.74 -22.29 -9.60
CA SER A 246 13.76 -22.50 -10.66
C SER A 246 13.18 -23.91 -10.66
N ILE A 247 11.85 -24.00 -10.56
CA ILE A 247 11.06 -25.23 -10.56
C ILE A 247 10.31 -25.32 -11.91
N ILE A 248 10.21 -26.51 -12.50
CA ILE A 248 9.43 -26.73 -13.73
C ILE A 248 8.52 -27.96 -13.62
N VAL A 249 7.28 -27.85 -14.08
CA VAL A 249 6.34 -28.99 -14.12
C VAL A 249 6.63 -29.85 -15.35
N GLN A 250 6.94 -31.13 -15.16
CA GLN A 250 7.17 -32.10 -16.23
C GLN A 250 5.97 -32.18 -17.19
N GLU A 251 6.23 -32.30 -18.51
CA GLU A 251 5.19 -32.49 -19.55
C GLU A 251 4.12 -31.38 -19.61
N GLN A 252 4.40 -30.21 -19.00
CA GLN A 252 3.48 -29.08 -18.90
C GLN A 252 4.21 -27.73 -19.00
N GLY A 253 5.28 -27.56 -18.23
CA GLY A 253 6.16 -26.39 -18.26
C GLY A 253 7.14 -26.49 -19.43
N THR A 254 7.31 -25.40 -20.18
CA THR A 254 8.26 -25.34 -21.30
C THR A 254 8.97 -24.00 -21.38
N VAL A 255 10.29 -23.99 -21.57
CA VAL A 255 11.14 -22.78 -21.61
C VAL A 255 11.92 -22.75 -22.93
N PHE A 256 11.80 -21.69 -23.73
CA PHE A 256 12.62 -21.53 -24.94
C PHE A 256 12.66 -20.10 -25.45
N LEU A 257 13.79 -19.68 -26.05
CA LEU A 257 13.92 -18.37 -26.70
C LEU A 257 13.18 -18.30 -28.05
N ALA A 258 12.99 -19.44 -28.71
CA ALA A 258 12.20 -19.58 -29.93
C ALA A 258 11.37 -20.86 -29.80
N GLY A 259 10.04 -20.76 -29.85
CA GLY A 259 9.19 -21.95 -29.82
C GLY A 259 9.19 -22.72 -31.14
N PRO A 260 8.62 -23.95 -31.18
CA PRO A 260 8.65 -24.80 -32.36
C PRO A 260 8.22 -24.14 -33.68
N PRO A 261 7.19 -23.26 -33.74
CA PRO A 261 6.84 -22.57 -34.98
C PRO A 261 7.96 -21.65 -35.52
N LEU A 262 8.74 -21.03 -34.62
CA LEU A 262 9.85 -20.15 -34.98
C LEU A 262 11.12 -20.93 -35.32
N VAL A 263 11.41 -22.02 -34.60
CA VAL A 263 12.49 -22.96 -34.94
C VAL A 263 12.29 -23.52 -36.34
N LYS A 264 11.10 -24.06 -36.62
CA LYS A 264 10.73 -24.57 -37.96
C LYS A 264 10.84 -23.49 -39.04
N ALA A 265 10.40 -22.26 -38.76
CA ALA A 265 10.48 -21.16 -39.73
C ALA A 265 11.93 -20.69 -40.00
N ALA A 266 12.83 -20.78 -39.01
CA ALA A 266 14.21 -20.31 -39.12
C ALA A 266 15.19 -21.38 -39.64
N THR A 267 14.93 -22.66 -39.38
CA THR A 267 15.89 -23.77 -39.63
C THR A 267 15.33 -24.91 -40.48
N GLY A 268 14.00 -25.04 -40.56
CA GLY A 268 13.33 -26.22 -41.12
C GLY A 268 13.20 -27.41 -40.16
N GLU A 269 13.76 -27.35 -38.95
CA GLU A 269 13.67 -28.40 -37.94
C GLU A 269 12.23 -28.55 -37.40
N GLU A 270 11.75 -29.79 -37.34
CA GLU A 270 10.48 -30.13 -36.69
C GLU A 270 10.76 -30.81 -35.35
N VAL A 271 10.40 -30.13 -34.26
CA VAL A 271 10.65 -30.57 -32.87
C VAL A 271 9.42 -30.25 -32.02
N SER A 272 9.07 -31.10 -31.06
CA SER A 272 7.96 -30.80 -30.13
C SER A 272 8.37 -29.77 -29.07
N ALA A 273 7.39 -29.21 -28.35
CA ALA A 273 7.67 -28.25 -27.28
C ALA A 273 8.40 -28.88 -26.08
N GLU A 274 8.16 -30.17 -25.79
CA GLU A 274 8.81 -30.90 -24.69
C GLU A 274 10.26 -31.29 -25.08
N GLU A 275 10.50 -31.71 -26.32
CA GLU A 275 11.85 -32.02 -26.81
C GLU A 275 12.74 -30.77 -26.91
N LEU A 276 12.15 -29.62 -27.29
CA LEU A 276 12.87 -28.35 -27.45
C LEU A 276 13.19 -27.63 -26.13
N GLY A 277 12.33 -27.79 -25.12
CA GLY A 277 12.41 -26.99 -23.90
C GLY A 277 11.56 -27.51 -22.74
N GLY A 278 11.33 -28.81 -22.66
CA GLY A 278 10.53 -29.45 -21.62
C GLY A 278 11.23 -29.55 -20.26
N GLY A 279 10.47 -30.02 -19.26
CA GLY A 279 10.93 -30.11 -17.87
C GLY A 279 12.18 -30.98 -17.69
N LYS A 280 12.22 -32.13 -18.37
CA LYS A 280 13.38 -33.04 -18.31
C LYS A 280 14.62 -32.45 -18.97
N LEU A 281 14.50 -31.82 -20.14
CA LEU A 281 15.63 -31.19 -20.81
C LEU A 281 16.30 -30.13 -19.92
N HIS A 282 15.50 -29.31 -19.22
CA HIS A 282 16.03 -28.26 -18.36
C HIS A 282 16.56 -28.73 -17.03
N SER A 283 16.02 -29.82 -16.47
CA SER A 283 16.45 -30.38 -15.18
C SER A 283 17.59 -31.40 -15.28
N GLU A 284 17.69 -32.14 -16.39
CA GLU A 284 18.65 -33.26 -16.55
C GLU A 284 19.82 -32.92 -17.50
N VAL A 285 19.65 -32.00 -18.44
CA VAL A 285 20.63 -31.75 -19.51
C VAL A 285 21.21 -30.33 -19.51
N SER A 286 20.36 -29.30 -19.54
CA SER A 286 20.83 -27.90 -19.68
C SER A 286 21.05 -27.15 -18.38
N GLY A 287 20.47 -27.59 -17.26
CA GLY A 287 20.60 -26.93 -15.96
C GLY A 287 19.96 -25.53 -15.90
N VAL A 288 18.88 -25.31 -16.67
CA VAL A 288 18.09 -24.05 -16.62
C VAL A 288 17.08 -24.07 -15.47
N THR A 289 16.77 -25.26 -14.92
CA THR A 289 15.83 -25.45 -13.82
C THR A 289 16.42 -26.45 -12.81
N ASP A 290 16.31 -26.13 -11.53
CA ASP A 290 16.92 -26.88 -10.43
C ASP A 290 16.05 -28.04 -9.94
N TYR A 291 14.73 -27.95 -10.13
CA TYR A 291 13.78 -28.93 -9.63
C TYR A 291 12.69 -29.30 -10.65
N LEU A 292 12.53 -30.60 -10.89
CA LEU A 292 11.46 -31.17 -11.69
C LEU A 292 10.25 -31.53 -10.81
N ALA A 293 9.12 -30.86 -11.01
CA ALA A 293 7.84 -31.17 -10.39
C ALA A 293 7.02 -32.13 -11.28
N VAL A 294 6.12 -32.92 -10.68
CA VAL A 294 5.26 -33.87 -11.41
C VAL A 294 3.89 -33.28 -11.76
N ASP A 295 3.44 -32.29 -10.99
CA ASP A 295 2.20 -31.54 -11.20
C ASP A 295 2.32 -30.15 -10.53
N ASP A 296 1.27 -29.34 -10.67
CA ASP A 296 1.18 -28.01 -10.05
C ASP A 296 1.32 -28.08 -8.51
N ALA A 297 0.75 -29.09 -7.85
CA ALA A 297 0.74 -29.19 -6.40
C ALA A 297 2.14 -29.50 -5.83
N HIS A 298 2.87 -30.43 -6.44
CA HIS A 298 4.27 -30.71 -6.12
C HIS A 298 5.14 -29.48 -6.36
N ALA A 299 4.91 -28.73 -7.45
CA ALA A 299 5.66 -27.52 -7.75
C ALA A 299 5.50 -26.43 -6.66
N LEU A 300 4.30 -26.27 -6.10
CA LEU A 300 4.05 -25.34 -5.00
C LEU A 300 4.69 -25.81 -3.68
N ILE A 301 4.71 -27.12 -3.41
CA ILE A 301 5.43 -27.69 -2.25
C ILE A 301 6.94 -27.43 -2.38
N LEU A 302 7.51 -27.57 -3.58
CA LEU A 302 8.91 -27.23 -3.85
C LEU A 302 9.17 -25.74 -3.64
N ALA A 303 8.28 -24.86 -4.11
CA ALA A 303 8.41 -23.41 -3.92
C ALA A 303 8.36 -23.01 -2.43
N ARG A 304 7.48 -23.63 -1.64
CA ARG A 304 7.47 -23.48 -0.17
C ARG A 304 8.80 -23.93 0.46
N ARG A 305 9.33 -25.07 0.03
CA ARG A 305 10.64 -25.58 0.50
C ARG A 305 11.78 -24.60 0.20
N CYS A 306 11.80 -23.99 -0.98
CA CYS A 306 12.76 -22.93 -1.32
C CYS A 306 12.68 -21.78 -0.30
N ILE A 307 11.47 -21.27 -0.03
CA ILE A 307 11.26 -20.22 0.99
C ILE A 307 11.74 -20.64 2.39
N SER A 308 11.46 -21.86 2.84
CA SER A 308 11.91 -22.34 4.16
C SER A 308 13.43 -22.40 4.31
N ASN A 309 14.18 -22.52 3.21
CA ASN A 309 15.63 -22.61 3.19
C ASN A 309 16.34 -21.24 3.11
N LEU A 310 15.61 -20.14 2.90
CA LEU A 310 16.20 -18.81 2.66
C LEU A 310 16.97 -18.20 3.85
N ASN A 311 16.82 -18.75 5.07
CA ASN A 311 17.28 -18.11 6.31
C ASN A 311 16.76 -16.66 6.45
N TYR A 312 15.55 -16.40 5.94
CA TYR A 312 14.93 -15.08 5.95
C TYR A 312 14.25 -14.81 7.29
N PRO A 313 14.19 -13.55 7.78
CA PRO A 313 13.51 -13.27 9.04
C PRO A 313 12.00 -13.55 8.92
N THR A 314 11.51 -14.49 9.73
CA THR A 314 10.09 -14.85 9.78
C THR A 314 9.28 -13.80 10.53
N THR A 315 8.08 -13.49 10.03
CA THR A 315 7.07 -12.78 10.81
C THR A 315 6.32 -13.79 11.67
N ASN A 316 6.84 -14.08 12.86
CA ASN A 316 6.24 -15.03 13.81
C ASN A 316 4.84 -14.54 14.28
N THR A 317 3.80 -14.96 13.57
CA THR A 317 2.38 -14.72 13.89
C THR A 317 1.82 -15.73 14.90
N THR A 318 2.55 -16.81 15.19
CA THR A 318 2.15 -17.92 16.06
C THR A 318 2.42 -17.70 17.56
N THR A 319 2.58 -16.45 18.02
CA THR A 319 2.52 -16.15 19.45
C THR A 319 1.08 -16.11 19.94
N THR A 320 0.70 -17.03 20.83
CA THR A 320 -0.58 -17.02 21.58
C THR A 320 -0.70 -15.88 22.60
N ALA A 321 0.27 -14.96 22.62
CA ALA A 321 0.20 -13.73 23.40
C ALA A 321 -0.89 -12.81 22.84
N LYS A 322 -1.62 -12.16 23.75
CA LYS A 322 -2.55 -11.09 23.37
C LYS A 322 -1.77 -9.99 22.63
N PRO A 323 -2.26 -9.44 21.50
CA PRO A 323 -1.56 -8.36 20.81
C PRO A 323 -1.35 -7.15 21.73
N ASP A 324 -0.17 -6.52 21.64
CA ASP A 324 0.23 -5.37 22.47
C ASP A 324 -0.30 -4.02 21.90
N TRP A 325 -1.44 -4.07 21.22
CA TRP A 325 -2.11 -2.92 20.61
C TRP A 325 -3.61 -2.99 20.86
N ALA A 326 -4.27 -1.83 20.85
CA ALA A 326 -5.72 -1.71 21.04
C ALA A 326 -6.43 -1.56 19.69
N GLU A 327 -7.61 -2.17 19.54
CA GLU A 327 -8.50 -1.79 18.44
C GLU A 327 -8.98 -0.33 18.60
N PRO A 328 -9.45 0.33 17.53
CA PRO A 328 -10.12 1.63 17.63
C PRO A 328 -11.36 1.53 18.54
N LEU A 329 -11.76 2.63 19.16
CA LEU A 329 -12.95 2.70 20.01
C LEU A 329 -14.27 2.66 19.21
N TYR A 330 -14.19 2.90 17.90
CA TYR A 330 -15.33 2.98 16.98
C TYR A 330 -15.18 1.96 15.85
N ASP A 331 -16.29 1.40 15.37
CA ASP A 331 -16.29 0.29 14.40
C ASP A 331 -15.86 0.79 13.01
N PRO A 332 -14.75 0.31 12.42
CA PRO A 332 -14.32 0.74 11.08
C PRO A 332 -15.39 0.59 9.99
N SER A 333 -16.40 -0.25 10.18
CA SER A 333 -17.52 -0.36 9.23
C SER A 333 -18.43 0.88 9.19
N GLU A 334 -18.34 1.81 10.14
CA GLU A 334 -19.02 3.12 10.08
C GLU A 334 -18.48 4.00 8.93
N LEU A 335 -17.24 3.76 8.48
CA LEU A 335 -16.65 4.41 7.30
C LEU A 335 -17.32 4.00 5.99
N ASP A 336 -17.78 2.74 5.90
CA ASP A 336 -18.56 2.21 4.75
C ASP A 336 -20.03 2.65 4.79
N ARG A 337 -20.50 3.09 5.96
CA ARG A 337 -21.84 3.62 6.20
C ARG A 337 -21.81 5.13 5.92
N GLY A 338 -22.03 5.97 6.93
CA GLY A 338 -22.39 7.37 6.69
C GLY A 338 -21.31 8.42 6.93
N ILE A 339 -20.12 8.05 7.38
CA ILE A 339 -19.04 9.02 7.70
C ILE A 339 -18.52 9.72 6.44
N MET A 340 -18.44 9.01 5.31
CA MET A 340 -17.87 9.58 4.08
C MET A 340 -18.96 10.28 3.23
N PRO A 341 -18.91 11.61 3.03
CA PRO A 341 -19.86 12.31 2.17
C PRO A 341 -19.69 11.98 0.69
N THR A 342 -20.67 11.28 0.10
CA THR A 342 -20.65 10.99 -1.35
C THR A 342 -20.94 12.23 -2.20
N ASN A 343 -21.50 13.29 -1.60
CA ASN A 343 -21.69 14.59 -2.20
C ASN A 343 -20.42 15.46 -2.06
N PRO A 344 -19.73 15.85 -3.16
CA PRO A 344 -18.48 16.63 -3.10
C PRO A 344 -18.60 18.02 -2.45
N LYS A 345 -19.81 18.52 -2.19
CA LYS A 345 -20.06 19.81 -1.52
C LYS A 345 -20.08 19.70 0.01
N GLN A 346 -20.19 18.50 0.57
CA GLN A 346 -20.17 18.29 2.02
C GLN A 346 -18.73 18.20 2.53
N THR A 347 -18.46 18.79 3.69
CA THR A 347 -17.14 18.77 4.33
C THR A 347 -16.93 17.47 5.11
N LEU A 348 -15.91 16.71 4.76
CA LEU A 348 -15.45 15.55 5.52
C LEU A 348 -14.54 15.98 6.68
N ASN A 349 -14.91 15.69 7.92
CA ASN A 349 -14.02 15.86 9.08
C ASN A 349 -13.04 14.67 9.14
N MET A 350 -11.77 14.91 8.80
CA MET A 350 -10.76 13.85 8.78
C MET A 350 -10.49 13.21 10.15
N HIS A 351 -10.80 13.88 11.27
CA HIS A 351 -10.66 13.27 12.60
C HIS A 351 -11.57 12.05 12.78
N GLU A 352 -12.75 12.04 12.16
CA GLU A 352 -13.63 10.88 12.19
C GLU A 352 -12.95 9.68 11.51
N ILE A 353 -12.29 9.87 10.37
CA ILE A 353 -11.52 8.78 9.72
C ILE A 353 -10.37 8.30 10.62
N LEU A 354 -9.62 9.22 11.23
CA LEU A 354 -8.51 8.85 12.12
C LEU A 354 -9.01 8.01 13.30
N ALA A 355 -10.12 8.41 13.92
CA ALA A 355 -10.71 7.73 15.07
C ALA A 355 -11.09 6.26 14.79
N HIS A 356 -11.33 5.90 13.53
CA HIS A 356 -11.68 4.54 13.09
C HIS A 356 -10.49 3.73 12.55
N VAL A 357 -9.30 4.35 12.39
CA VAL A 357 -8.12 3.71 11.78
C VAL A 357 -7.01 3.46 12.81
N VAL A 358 -6.79 4.36 13.77
CA VAL A 358 -5.68 4.29 14.72
C VAL A 358 -6.02 3.51 15.98
N ASP A 359 -5.00 2.90 16.60
CA ASP A 359 -5.16 2.07 17.79
C ASP A 359 -5.78 2.88 18.95
N GLY A 360 -6.81 2.33 19.60
CA GLY A 360 -7.52 2.99 20.71
C GLY A 360 -8.13 4.36 20.36
N SER A 361 -8.26 4.70 19.08
CA SER A 361 -8.64 6.04 18.59
C SER A 361 -7.74 7.17 19.13
N VAL A 362 -6.49 6.86 19.48
CA VAL A 362 -5.52 7.81 20.06
C VAL A 362 -4.69 8.49 18.97
N PHE A 363 -4.81 9.81 18.86
CA PHE A 363 -4.07 10.64 17.91
C PHE A 363 -3.51 11.89 18.58
N SER A 364 -2.18 11.96 18.74
CA SER A 364 -1.50 13.12 19.29
C SER A 364 -1.22 14.16 18.20
N GLU A 365 -2.15 15.10 18.02
CA GLU A 365 -2.05 16.12 16.97
C GLU A 365 -0.87 17.09 17.21
N PHE A 366 -0.07 17.29 16.17
CA PHE A 366 0.98 18.30 16.07
C PHE A 366 0.41 19.58 15.46
N LYS A 367 0.63 20.72 16.13
CA LYS A 367 0.17 22.06 15.68
C LYS A 367 -1.33 22.12 15.29
N PRO A 368 -2.27 21.75 16.18
CA PRO A 368 -3.71 21.87 15.91
C PRO A 368 -4.14 23.29 15.49
N LEU A 369 -3.57 24.31 16.15
CA LEU A 369 -3.96 25.72 15.98
C LEU A 369 -3.23 26.46 14.84
N TYR A 370 -2.48 25.76 13.97
CA TYR A 370 -1.70 26.40 12.89
C TYR A 370 -1.82 25.57 11.60
N GLY A 371 -2.25 26.20 10.50
CA GLY A 371 -2.44 25.50 9.23
C GLY A 371 -3.47 24.37 9.30
N SER A 372 -4.61 24.60 9.97
CA SER A 372 -5.63 23.61 10.34
C SER A 372 -6.31 22.86 9.18
N THR A 373 -6.14 23.30 7.93
CA THR A 373 -6.54 22.53 6.75
C THR A 373 -5.61 21.35 6.43
N LEU A 374 -4.50 21.21 7.15
CA LEU A 374 -3.67 20.01 7.14
C LEU A 374 -3.51 19.53 8.59
N ILE A 375 -4.16 18.42 8.91
CA ILE A 375 -3.99 17.72 10.18
C ILE A 375 -2.69 16.93 10.10
N THR A 376 -1.87 16.99 11.14
CA THR A 376 -0.66 16.16 11.25
C THR A 376 -0.48 15.69 12.68
N GLY A 377 -0.06 14.46 12.92
CA GLY A 377 0.11 13.96 14.29
C GLY A 377 0.59 12.53 14.36
N PHE A 378 0.89 12.07 15.56
CA PHE A 378 1.41 10.73 15.82
C PHE A 378 0.31 9.79 16.34
N ALA A 379 0.37 8.54 15.91
CA ALA A 379 -0.49 7.45 16.39
C ALA A 379 0.21 6.10 16.22
N THR A 380 -0.46 5.01 16.56
CA THR A 380 -0.07 3.65 16.17
C THR A 380 -1.16 2.97 15.35
N ILE A 381 -0.76 2.04 14.48
CA ILE A 381 -1.66 1.15 13.74
C ILE A 381 -1.12 -0.27 13.87
N TYR A 382 -1.87 -1.17 14.53
CA TYR A 382 -1.41 -2.50 14.93
C TYR A 382 -0.08 -2.47 15.70
N GLY A 383 0.10 -1.45 16.57
CA GLY A 383 1.32 -1.24 17.35
C GLY A 383 2.47 -0.57 16.60
N HIS A 384 2.42 -0.46 15.27
CA HIS A 384 3.44 0.26 14.50
C HIS A 384 3.26 1.78 14.68
N PRO A 385 4.28 2.54 15.12
CA PRO A 385 4.19 3.99 15.22
C PRO A 385 4.13 4.63 13.82
N VAL A 386 3.23 5.58 13.63
CA VAL A 386 3.02 6.30 12.36
C VAL A 386 2.90 7.80 12.58
N GLY A 387 3.40 8.57 11.61
CA GLY A 387 3.13 9.99 11.46
C GLY A 387 2.08 10.19 10.37
N ILE A 388 0.91 10.71 10.72
CA ILE A 388 -0.21 10.86 9.78
C ILE A 388 -0.28 12.31 9.29
N ILE A 389 -0.59 12.50 8.01
CA ILE A 389 -0.78 13.79 7.34
C ILE A 389 -2.09 13.72 6.54
N ALA A 390 -3.11 14.48 6.94
CA ALA A 390 -4.47 14.37 6.41
C ALA A 390 -5.05 15.74 5.97
N ASN A 391 -5.65 15.81 4.79
CA ASN A 391 -6.25 17.05 4.28
C ASN A 391 -7.63 17.31 4.87
N ASN A 392 -7.78 18.42 5.58
CA ASN A 392 -9.03 18.92 6.13
C ASN A 392 -9.48 20.22 5.42
N GLY A 393 -9.19 20.31 4.11
CA GLY A 393 -9.40 21.49 3.27
C GLY A 393 -8.25 21.75 2.29
N ILE A 394 -8.29 22.92 1.62
CA ILE A 394 -7.25 23.39 0.69
C ILE A 394 -5.93 23.72 1.41
N LEU A 395 -4.80 23.58 0.70
CA LEU A 395 -3.48 23.87 1.26
C LEU A 395 -3.15 25.37 1.23
N PHE A 396 -2.81 25.92 2.39
CA PHE A 396 -2.23 27.26 2.53
C PHE A 396 -0.70 27.19 2.73
N SER A 397 -0.04 28.36 2.77
CA SER A 397 1.38 28.49 3.12
C SER A 397 1.70 27.84 4.48
N GLU A 398 0.86 28.10 5.48
CA GLU A 398 0.96 27.62 6.86
C GLU A 398 0.83 26.11 6.91
N SER A 399 -0.13 25.54 6.16
CA SER A 399 -0.34 24.11 6.03
C SER A 399 0.88 23.42 5.43
N SER A 400 1.49 24.02 4.39
CA SER A 400 2.70 23.49 3.76
C SER A 400 3.92 23.55 4.68
N LEU A 401 4.07 24.63 5.45
CA LEU A 401 5.11 24.78 6.47
C LEU A 401 4.92 23.81 7.66
N LYS A 402 3.68 23.54 8.07
CA LYS A 402 3.32 22.51 9.06
C LYS A 402 3.72 21.11 8.56
N GLY A 403 3.27 20.74 7.36
CA GLY A 403 3.56 19.43 6.77
C GLY A 403 5.06 19.19 6.55
N ALA A 404 5.79 20.18 6.00
CA ALA A 404 7.24 20.05 5.80
C ALA A 404 8.01 19.81 7.12
N HIS A 405 7.69 20.56 8.19
CA HIS A 405 8.28 20.36 9.51
C HIS A 405 7.88 18.99 10.10
N PHE A 406 6.61 18.60 9.98
CA PHE A 406 6.15 17.31 10.51
C PHE A 406 6.83 16.11 9.83
N ILE A 407 7.04 16.17 8.51
CA ILE A 407 7.82 15.17 7.75
C ILE A 407 9.26 15.10 8.25
N GLN A 408 9.91 16.25 8.50
CA GLN A 408 11.28 16.28 9.07
C GLN A 408 11.34 15.58 10.44
N LEU A 409 10.35 15.80 11.32
CA LEU A 409 10.26 15.12 12.61
C LEU A 409 10.10 13.60 12.46
N CYS A 410 9.25 13.14 11.53
CA CYS A 410 9.05 11.72 11.27
C CYS A 410 10.33 11.07 10.70
N CYS A 411 10.99 11.74 9.75
CA CYS A 411 12.25 11.29 9.17
C CYS A 411 13.38 11.20 10.22
N GLN A 412 13.53 12.22 11.08
CA GLN A 412 14.52 12.22 12.16
C GLN A 412 14.31 11.07 13.14
N ARG A 413 13.04 10.71 13.39
CA ARG A 413 12.64 9.65 14.33
C ARG A 413 12.49 8.27 13.68
N LYS A 414 12.72 8.15 12.37
CA LYS A 414 12.50 6.93 11.55
C LYS A 414 11.06 6.39 11.64
N ILE A 415 10.07 7.28 11.74
CA ILE A 415 8.65 6.95 11.82
C ILE A 415 8.04 6.94 10.40
N PRO A 416 7.38 5.84 9.97
CA PRO A 416 6.61 5.78 8.73
C PRO A 416 5.55 6.89 8.60
N LEU A 417 5.31 7.33 7.36
CA LEU A 417 4.35 8.38 7.04
C LEU A 417 3.09 7.80 6.37
N VAL A 418 1.92 8.22 6.84
CA VAL A 418 0.62 7.90 6.24
C VAL A 418 -0.05 9.17 5.74
N PHE A 419 -0.34 9.24 4.45
CA PHE A 419 -1.00 10.37 3.81
C PHE A 419 -2.46 10.05 3.50
N LEU A 420 -3.39 10.82 4.05
CA LEU A 420 -4.83 10.71 3.74
C LEU A 420 -5.23 11.87 2.84
N GLN A 421 -5.43 11.58 1.55
CA GLN A 421 -5.67 12.59 0.51
C GLN A 421 -7.17 12.91 0.35
N ASN A 422 -7.50 14.17 0.62
CA ASN A 422 -8.77 14.80 0.24
C ASN A 422 -8.52 16.28 -0.11
N ILE A 423 -7.87 16.52 -1.24
CA ILE A 423 -7.29 17.80 -1.63
C ILE A 423 -7.74 18.25 -3.00
N SER A 424 -8.43 19.39 -3.05
CA SER A 424 -8.83 20.08 -4.29
C SER A 424 -7.77 21.05 -4.83
N GLY A 425 -6.72 21.34 -4.05
CA GLY A 425 -5.58 22.14 -4.48
C GLY A 425 -5.03 23.09 -3.41
N PHE A 426 -4.22 24.05 -3.85
CA PHE A 426 -3.69 25.12 -3.02
C PHE A 426 -4.62 26.35 -3.08
N MET A 427 -4.54 27.22 -2.06
CA MET A 427 -5.15 28.55 -2.14
C MET A 427 -4.56 29.35 -3.31
N VAL A 428 -5.40 30.07 -4.05
CA VAL A 428 -5.01 30.90 -5.19
C VAL A 428 -5.29 32.38 -4.94
N GLY A 429 -4.56 33.25 -5.62
CA GLY A 429 -4.78 34.70 -5.59
C GLY A 429 -3.54 35.52 -5.26
N LYS A 430 -3.62 36.83 -5.53
CA LYS A 430 -2.49 37.76 -5.44
C LYS A 430 -1.78 37.74 -4.09
N ASP A 431 -2.54 37.67 -3.00
CA ASP A 431 -1.97 37.70 -1.65
C ASP A 431 -1.35 36.36 -1.23
N ALA A 432 -1.88 35.24 -1.73
CA ALA A 432 -1.27 33.92 -1.54
C ALA A 432 0.09 33.84 -2.26
N GLU A 433 0.16 34.31 -3.50
CA GLU A 433 1.41 34.39 -4.27
C GLU A 433 2.41 35.35 -3.62
N ARG A 434 1.97 36.55 -3.20
CA ARG A 434 2.81 37.51 -2.48
C ARG A 434 3.30 36.96 -1.13
N GLY A 435 2.50 36.16 -0.44
CA GLY A 435 2.86 35.40 0.76
C GLY A 435 3.80 34.22 0.50
N GLY A 436 4.13 33.94 -0.77
CA GLY A 436 5.08 32.91 -1.17
C GLY A 436 4.51 31.50 -1.14
N ILE A 437 3.21 31.30 -1.43
CA ILE A 437 2.59 29.97 -1.42
C ILE A 437 3.34 28.96 -2.29
N ALA A 438 3.84 29.37 -3.45
CA ALA A 438 4.70 28.53 -4.31
C ALA A 438 5.98 28.04 -3.58
N LYS A 439 6.71 28.93 -2.89
CA LYS A 439 7.92 28.52 -2.15
C LYS A 439 7.61 27.73 -0.88
N ASN A 440 6.44 27.90 -0.28
CA ASN A 440 6.03 27.15 0.90
C ASN A 440 5.51 25.75 0.54
N GLY A 441 4.73 25.62 -0.53
CA GLY A 441 4.37 24.35 -1.15
C GLY A 441 5.60 23.57 -1.61
N ALA A 442 6.60 24.25 -2.19
CA ALA A 442 7.88 23.63 -2.57
C ALA A 442 8.63 23.01 -1.37
N LYS A 443 8.54 23.59 -0.17
CA LYS A 443 9.11 22.98 1.06
C LYS A 443 8.40 21.66 1.40
N LEU A 444 7.08 21.61 1.31
CA LEU A 444 6.31 20.37 1.54
C LEU A 444 6.71 19.30 0.52
N VAL A 445 6.72 19.64 -0.77
CA VAL A 445 7.10 18.72 -1.86
C VAL A 445 8.55 18.22 -1.71
N THR A 446 9.49 19.08 -1.34
CA THR A 446 10.89 18.69 -1.06
C THR A 446 10.96 17.71 0.11
N ALA A 447 10.18 17.92 1.17
CA ALA A 447 10.14 17.02 2.31
C ALA A 447 9.57 15.64 1.93
N VAL A 448 8.46 15.59 1.18
CA VAL A 448 7.84 14.34 0.69
C VAL A 448 8.77 13.56 -0.24
N ALA A 449 9.43 14.25 -1.17
CA ALA A 449 10.32 13.63 -2.15
C ALA A 449 11.54 12.99 -1.50
N CYS A 450 12.22 13.70 -0.59
CA CYS A 450 13.45 13.22 0.04
C CYS A 450 13.24 12.28 1.24
N ALA A 451 12.02 12.12 1.75
CA ALA A 451 11.75 11.24 2.87
C ALA A 451 11.94 9.75 2.50
N GLU A 452 12.93 9.10 3.13
CA GLU A 452 13.28 7.68 2.93
C GLU A 452 12.55 6.73 3.91
N VAL A 453 11.87 7.25 4.94
CA VAL A 453 10.95 6.46 5.76
C VAL A 453 9.83 5.87 4.89
N PRO A 454 9.25 4.70 5.22
CA PRO A 454 8.12 4.16 4.46
C PRO A 454 6.97 5.16 4.38
N LYS A 455 6.48 5.40 3.17
CA LYS A 455 5.36 6.31 2.87
C LYS A 455 4.17 5.48 2.37
N PHE A 456 2.99 5.70 2.92
CA PHE A 456 1.73 5.07 2.52
C PHE A 456 0.72 6.15 2.18
N THR A 457 -0.08 5.94 1.14
CA THR A 457 -1.07 6.94 0.69
C THR A 457 -2.44 6.29 0.55
N VAL A 458 -3.48 6.95 1.05
CA VAL A 458 -4.88 6.55 0.85
C VAL A 458 -5.63 7.76 0.29
N LEU A 459 -6.17 7.62 -0.91
CA LEU A 459 -7.09 8.57 -1.53
C LEU A 459 -8.48 8.35 -0.94
N VAL A 460 -8.86 9.16 0.05
CA VAL A 460 -10.19 9.06 0.69
C VAL A 460 -11.25 9.91 -0.02
N GLY A 461 -10.80 10.93 -0.78
CA GLY A 461 -11.66 11.83 -1.55
C GLY A 461 -10.96 12.39 -2.78
N SER A 462 -10.95 13.72 -2.94
CA SER A 462 -10.33 14.35 -4.10
C SER A 462 -8.79 14.31 -4.04
N SER A 463 -8.16 14.21 -5.20
CA SER A 463 -6.71 14.40 -5.40
C SER A 463 -6.50 15.20 -6.67
N ALA A 464 -6.53 16.53 -6.54
CA ALA A 464 -6.43 17.46 -7.65
C ALA A 464 -5.07 18.19 -7.69
N GLY A 465 -4.47 18.22 -8.89
CA GLY A 465 -3.35 19.09 -9.25
C GLY A 465 -2.16 19.01 -8.29
N ALA A 466 -1.60 20.16 -7.92
CA ALA A 466 -0.44 20.24 -7.02
C ALA A 466 -0.69 19.64 -5.61
N GLY A 467 -1.96 19.48 -5.20
CA GLY A 467 -2.33 18.82 -3.95
C GLY A 467 -1.88 17.36 -3.90
N ASN A 468 -2.05 16.63 -5.02
CA ASN A 468 -1.55 15.26 -5.18
C ASN A 468 -0.05 15.17 -4.88
N TYR A 469 0.73 16.14 -5.36
CA TYR A 469 2.18 16.17 -5.21
C TYR A 469 2.61 16.41 -3.75
N GLY A 470 2.03 17.42 -3.11
CA GLY A 470 2.32 17.75 -1.71
C GLY A 470 1.90 16.67 -0.70
N MET A 471 1.05 15.73 -1.11
CA MET A 471 0.49 14.68 -0.25
C MET A 471 0.96 13.26 -0.62
N CYS A 472 2.11 13.13 -1.28
CA CYS A 472 2.70 11.84 -1.67
C CYS A 472 1.83 10.98 -2.62
N GLY A 473 1.33 11.60 -3.70
CA GLY A 473 0.72 10.90 -4.82
C GLY A 473 1.71 9.99 -5.56
N ARG A 474 1.22 9.28 -6.59
CA ARG A 474 1.92 8.15 -7.25
C ARG A 474 3.37 8.44 -7.69
N ALA A 475 3.65 9.67 -8.13
CA ALA A 475 4.99 10.09 -8.57
C ALA A 475 6.04 10.26 -7.44
N TYR A 476 5.64 10.16 -6.17
CA TYR A 476 6.51 10.32 -4.99
C TYR A 476 6.89 8.98 -4.34
N SER A 477 6.68 7.87 -5.06
CA SER A 477 6.95 6.49 -4.66
C SER A 477 6.56 6.16 -3.22
N PRO A 478 5.26 6.29 -2.85
CA PRO A 478 4.75 5.60 -1.67
C PRO A 478 4.90 4.08 -1.87
N ARG A 479 5.23 3.37 -0.79
CA ARG A 479 5.34 1.91 -0.76
C ARG A 479 4.05 1.27 -1.25
N PHE A 480 2.91 1.82 -0.83
CA PHE A 480 1.59 1.48 -1.32
C PHE A 480 0.73 2.74 -1.43
N LEU A 481 -0.10 2.80 -2.47
CA LEU A 481 -1.13 3.82 -2.65
C LEU A 481 -2.47 3.15 -2.94
N TRP A 482 -3.49 3.40 -2.12
CA TRP A 482 -4.84 2.85 -2.30
C TRP A 482 -5.87 3.94 -2.54
N SER A 483 -7.00 3.55 -3.13
CA SER A 483 -8.14 4.44 -3.40
C SER A 483 -9.42 3.96 -2.70
N TRP A 484 -10.22 4.89 -2.18
CA TRP A 484 -11.61 4.61 -1.79
C TRP A 484 -12.55 4.68 -3.00
N PRO A 485 -13.76 4.08 -2.96
CA PRO A 485 -14.67 4.01 -4.12
C PRO A 485 -15.18 5.39 -4.57
N THR A 486 -15.06 6.40 -3.71
CA THR A 486 -15.44 7.80 -3.94
C THR A 486 -14.27 8.69 -4.33
N ALA A 487 -13.05 8.15 -4.40
CA ALA A 487 -11.86 8.91 -4.74
C ALA A 487 -11.93 9.45 -6.18
N LYS A 488 -11.41 10.67 -6.40
CA LYS A 488 -11.26 11.23 -7.75
C LYS A 488 -9.89 11.85 -7.93
N THR A 489 -9.18 11.45 -8.99
CA THR A 489 -7.81 11.90 -9.26
C THR A 489 -7.75 12.67 -10.57
N SER A 490 -7.37 13.94 -10.55
CA SER A 490 -7.36 14.78 -11.75
C SER A 490 -6.30 15.89 -11.71
N VAL A 491 -6.05 16.53 -12.85
CA VAL A 491 -5.16 17.70 -12.92
C VAL A 491 -5.81 18.94 -12.28
N MET A 492 -7.13 19.08 -12.41
CA MET A 492 -8.00 20.06 -11.73
C MET A 492 -9.46 19.60 -11.84
N GLY A 493 -10.41 20.29 -11.20
CA GLY A 493 -11.84 19.96 -11.31
C GLY A 493 -12.37 20.14 -12.74
N ALA A 494 -13.34 19.32 -13.17
CA ALA A 494 -13.89 19.38 -14.54
C ALA A 494 -14.42 20.79 -14.90
N GLU A 495 -15.17 21.42 -14.01
CA GLU A 495 -15.67 22.79 -14.17
C GLU A 495 -14.53 23.82 -14.34
N GLN A 496 -13.43 23.66 -13.60
CA GLN A 496 -12.26 24.53 -13.68
C GLN A 496 -11.51 24.36 -15.00
N LEU A 497 -11.32 23.11 -15.45
CA LEU A 497 -10.61 22.81 -16.69
C LEU A 497 -11.36 23.32 -17.92
N THR A 498 -12.69 23.13 -17.96
CA THR A 498 -13.56 23.68 -18.99
C THR A 498 -13.46 25.22 -19.04
N ALA A 499 -13.64 25.90 -17.90
CA ALA A 499 -13.58 27.36 -17.84
C ALA A 499 -12.20 27.92 -18.26
N VAL A 500 -11.10 27.24 -17.90
CA VAL A 500 -9.75 27.62 -18.36
C VAL A 500 -9.60 27.43 -19.87
N MET A 501 -10.14 26.34 -20.45
CA MET A 501 -10.07 26.10 -21.89
C MET A 501 -10.90 27.09 -22.71
N GLU A 502 -12.06 27.52 -22.20
CA GLU A 502 -12.84 28.63 -22.76
C GLU A 502 -12.05 29.94 -22.72
N ALA A 503 -11.44 30.27 -21.58
CA ALA A 503 -10.71 31.52 -21.38
C ALA A 503 -9.46 31.66 -22.27
N VAL A 504 -8.79 30.56 -22.64
CA VAL A 504 -7.66 30.57 -23.61
C VAL A 504 -8.11 30.54 -25.08
N GLY A 505 -9.39 30.77 -25.36
CA GLY A 505 -9.91 30.98 -26.72
C GLY A 505 -9.92 29.74 -27.60
N ARG A 506 -9.84 28.53 -27.02
CA ARG A 506 -10.01 27.29 -27.77
C ARG A 506 -11.49 26.96 -27.87
N LYS A 507 -11.94 26.51 -29.04
CA LYS A 507 -13.29 25.95 -29.20
C LYS A 507 -13.37 24.70 -28.31
N VAL A 508 -14.11 24.79 -27.22
CA VAL A 508 -14.26 23.68 -26.28
C VAL A 508 -15.12 22.61 -26.92
N ASP A 509 -14.57 21.40 -26.90
CA ASP A 509 -15.26 20.16 -27.24
C ASP A 509 -16.42 19.96 -26.24
N PRO A 510 -17.69 19.89 -26.67
CA PRO A 510 -18.82 19.73 -25.75
C PRO A 510 -18.67 18.52 -24.81
N ASP A 511 -18.04 17.46 -25.29
CA ASP A 511 -17.84 16.20 -24.57
C ASP A 511 -16.60 16.24 -23.64
N LEU A 512 -15.86 17.37 -23.60
CA LEU A 512 -14.66 17.53 -22.77
C LEU A 512 -14.98 17.30 -21.29
N ARG A 513 -16.09 17.87 -20.79
CA ARG A 513 -16.48 17.75 -19.39
C ARG A 513 -16.65 16.29 -19.00
N ASP A 514 -17.47 15.57 -19.75
CA ASP A 514 -17.80 14.17 -19.48
C ASP A 514 -16.57 13.26 -19.63
N ARG A 515 -15.68 13.59 -20.57
CA ARG A 515 -14.36 12.96 -20.71
C ARG A 515 -13.52 13.14 -19.45
N ILE A 516 -13.42 14.36 -18.91
CA ILE A 516 -12.68 14.64 -17.66
C ILE A 516 -13.33 13.92 -16.47
N GLU A 517 -14.65 13.96 -16.35
CA GLU A 517 -15.36 13.29 -15.25
C GLU A 517 -15.12 11.78 -15.26
N ARG A 518 -15.14 11.14 -16.44
CA ARG A 518 -14.77 9.72 -16.64
C ARG A 518 -13.30 9.44 -16.34
N GLU A 519 -12.39 10.29 -16.83
CA GLU A 519 -10.94 10.09 -16.65
C GLU A 519 -10.46 10.39 -15.22
N SER A 520 -11.29 11.08 -14.43
CA SER A 520 -11.06 11.34 -13.00
C SER A 520 -11.61 10.24 -12.09
N ASP A 521 -12.38 9.29 -12.61
CA ASP A 521 -13.04 8.24 -11.84
C ASP A 521 -12.04 7.20 -11.31
N VAL A 522 -12.33 6.65 -10.13
CA VAL A 522 -11.48 5.66 -9.47
C VAL A 522 -11.27 4.39 -10.31
N LEU A 523 -12.28 3.95 -11.08
CA LEU A 523 -12.16 2.78 -11.94
C LEU A 523 -11.21 3.04 -13.13
N PHE A 524 -11.22 4.26 -13.67
CA PHE A 524 -10.29 4.66 -14.73
C PHE A 524 -8.84 4.67 -14.23
N ALA A 525 -8.64 5.17 -13.01
CA ALA A 525 -7.34 5.27 -12.33
C ALA A 525 -6.75 3.91 -11.94
N THR A 526 -7.52 3.06 -11.26
CA THR A 526 -7.06 1.74 -10.79
C THR A 526 -6.77 0.79 -11.97
N ALA A 527 -7.59 0.84 -13.04
CA ALA A 527 -7.37 0.07 -14.26
C ALA A 527 -6.04 0.39 -14.95
N ARG A 528 -5.48 1.57 -14.68
CA ARG A 528 -4.23 2.11 -15.22
C ARG A 528 -3.08 2.14 -14.21
N LEU A 529 -3.23 1.47 -13.05
CA LEU A 529 -2.24 1.43 -11.96
C LEU A 529 -1.75 2.81 -11.50
N TRP A 530 -2.68 3.75 -11.38
CA TRP A 530 -2.43 5.01 -10.65
C TRP A 530 -2.45 4.77 -9.13
N ASP A 531 -3.19 3.74 -8.70
CA ASP A 531 -3.17 3.12 -7.38
C ASP A 531 -2.82 1.62 -7.45
N ASP A 532 -2.59 1.03 -6.29
CA ASP A 532 -2.34 -0.40 -6.07
C ASP A 532 -3.64 -1.17 -5.76
N GLY A 533 -4.80 -0.53 -5.91
CA GLY A 533 -6.12 -1.14 -5.69
C GLY A 533 -7.13 -0.19 -5.03
N VAL A 534 -8.40 -0.39 -5.39
CA VAL A 534 -9.54 0.23 -4.70
C VAL A 534 -9.97 -0.64 -3.53
N ILE A 535 -10.18 -0.04 -2.37
CA ILE A 535 -10.55 -0.71 -1.12
C ILE A 535 -11.87 -0.14 -0.57
N PRO A 536 -12.72 -0.94 0.10
CA PRO A 536 -13.74 -0.41 0.99
C PRO A 536 -13.10 0.48 2.07
N PRO A 537 -13.69 1.63 2.44
CA PRO A 537 -13.21 2.49 3.51
C PRO A 537 -12.85 1.76 4.81
N SER A 538 -13.66 0.80 5.27
CA SER A 538 -13.43 -0.01 6.47
C SER A 538 -12.15 -0.87 6.42
N HIS A 539 -11.72 -1.27 5.22
CA HIS A 539 -10.49 -2.06 5.04
C HIS A 539 -9.21 -1.25 5.22
N THR A 540 -9.28 0.08 5.32
CA THR A 540 -8.12 1.00 5.40
C THR A 540 -7.15 0.61 6.52
N ARG A 541 -7.66 0.35 7.73
CA ARG A 541 -6.84 -0.09 8.87
C ARG A 541 -6.08 -1.38 8.53
N ARG A 542 -6.78 -2.40 8.01
CA ARG A 542 -6.20 -3.71 7.68
C ARG A 542 -5.11 -3.62 6.62
N VAL A 543 -5.33 -2.90 5.51
CA VAL A 543 -4.33 -2.80 4.43
C VAL A 543 -3.12 -1.95 4.83
N LEU A 544 -3.33 -0.90 5.63
CA LEU A 544 -2.21 -0.17 6.26
C LEU A 544 -1.40 -1.08 7.17
N GLY A 545 -2.05 -1.92 7.97
CA GLY A 545 -1.39 -2.94 8.80
C GLY A 545 -0.52 -3.90 8.00
N MET A 546 -1.08 -4.51 6.95
CA MET A 546 -0.32 -5.43 6.08
C MET A 546 0.83 -4.72 5.35
N GLY A 547 0.61 -3.48 4.90
CA GLY A 547 1.65 -2.66 4.28
C GLY A 547 2.77 -2.25 5.25
N LEU A 548 2.43 -1.92 6.50
CA LEU A 548 3.37 -1.61 7.57
C LEU A 548 4.18 -2.86 7.95
N GLN A 549 3.54 -4.01 8.09
CA GLN A 549 4.21 -5.29 8.33
C GLN A 549 5.19 -5.66 7.21
N ALA A 550 4.83 -5.41 5.94
CA ALA A 550 5.72 -5.62 4.80
C ALA A 550 6.89 -4.62 4.80
N ALA A 551 6.63 -3.32 5.00
CA ALA A 551 7.65 -2.27 4.89
C ALA A 551 8.57 -2.14 6.12
N MET A 552 8.16 -2.65 7.28
CA MET A 552 8.92 -2.69 8.53
C MET A 552 9.41 -4.11 8.88
N GLY A 553 9.16 -5.07 7.97
CA GLY A 553 9.43 -6.49 8.16
C GLY A 553 10.85 -6.93 7.81
N GLY A 554 11.01 -8.24 7.63
CA GLY A 554 12.29 -8.93 7.52
C GLY A 554 13.30 -8.31 6.55
N SER A 555 14.48 -7.99 7.07
CA SER A 555 15.65 -7.45 6.37
C SER A 555 15.58 -6.00 5.86
N VAL A 556 14.48 -5.25 6.06
CA VAL A 556 14.39 -3.86 5.57
C VAL A 556 15.41 -2.94 6.28
N GLU A 557 16.41 -2.48 5.53
CA GLU A 557 17.42 -1.55 6.03
C GLU A 557 16.85 -0.14 6.23
N ALA A 558 17.06 0.43 7.41
CA ALA A 558 16.65 1.79 7.74
C ALA A 558 17.57 2.84 7.07
N ARG A 559 17.10 3.43 5.97
CA ARG A 559 17.82 4.48 5.22
C ARG A 559 17.79 5.83 5.93
N GLU A 560 18.87 6.60 5.80
CA GLU A 560 18.91 7.99 6.27
C GLU A 560 18.29 8.95 5.26
N THR A 561 17.26 9.68 5.68
CA THR A 561 16.70 10.79 4.90
C THR A 561 17.71 11.93 4.76
N ARG A 562 18.07 12.27 3.51
CA ARG A 562 18.87 13.47 3.18
C ARG A 562 18.04 14.43 2.36
N PHE A 563 17.60 15.54 2.97
CA PHE A 563 16.80 16.54 2.29
C PHE A 563 17.60 17.37 1.28
N GLY A 564 16.96 17.70 0.16
CA GLY A 564 17.43 18.74 -0.76
C GLY A 564 17.32 20.15 -0.15
N VAL A 565 17.77 21.15 -0.92
CA VAL A 565 17.77 22.55 -0.46
C VAL A 565 16.35 23.09 -0.31
N PHE A 566 15.94 23.40 0.92
CA PHE A 566 14.69 24.09 1.19
C PHE A 566 14.75 25.57 0.77
N ARG A 567 13.85 25.99 -0.12
CA ARG A 567 13.68 27.39 -0.53
C ARG A 567 12.93 28.17 0.56
N MET A 568 13.67 28.89 1.41
CA MET A 568 13.13 29.61 2.58
C MET A 568 12.23 30.78 2.23
#